data_AF-F6HNI2-F1
#
_entry.id   AF-F6HNI2-F1
#
_cell.length_a   1.000
_cell.length_b   1.000
_cell.length_c   1.000
_cell.angle_alpha   90.00
_cell.angle_beta   90.00
_cell.angle_gamma   90.00
#
_symmetry.space_group_name_H-M   'P 1'
#
loop_
_entity.id
_entity.type
_entity.pdbx_description
1 polymer ?
#
loop_
_entity_poly.entity_id
_entity_poly.type
_entity_poly.pdbx_seq_one_letter_code
_entity_poly.pdbx_strand_id
1 'polypeptide(L)'
;MAEGSSNNANVDTSRSERAVWLMKCPPVVSRSLSSSSASDSLRPVAKVIVSLDPLLANDDDDSPPQFTMELAGTESGNAPKCYSMDMSQDFIPMAVFSESSQGETAVEGKILNKFDMKPHNENIQNYGKLCRERTSKYMTKSRQIQVIDNDNGSHMRPMPGMVIASAVSDKKKMPTKGSDMKRTRRDRGEMEEILFKLFERQPNWTLRQLIQETDQPEQFLKDLLKDLCVYNNKGTNQGTYELKPEYKRSGEESTPK
;
A
#
# COMPACT_ATOMS: atom_id res chain seq x y z
N MET A 1 16.71 24.51 -38.62
CA MET A 1 18.05 24.15 -38.11
C MET A 1 17.87 23.79 -36.65
N ALA A 2 17.76 22.50 -36.35
CA ALA A 2 17.74 22.01 -34.98
C ALA A 2 19.16 21.56 -34.68
N GLU A 3 19.86 22.30 -33.83
CA GLU A 3 21.14 21.87 -33.29
C GLU A 3 20.90 20.58 -32.51
N GLY A 4 21.52 19.49 -32.97
CA GLY A 4 21.55 18.25 -32.21
C GLY A 4 22.36 18.51 -30.94
N SER A 5 21.72 18.39 -29.78
CA SER A 5 22.43 18.27 -28.50
C SER A 5 23.38 17.09 -28.57
N SER A 6 24.64 17.37 -28.85
CA SER A 6 25.74 16.45 -28.60
C SER A 6 25.79 16.23 -27.08
N ASN A 7 25.26 15.11 -26.62
CA ASN A 7 25.55 14.59 -25.29
C ASN A 7 27.06 14.34 -25.23
N ASN A 8 27.81 15.34 -24.78
CA ASN A 8 29.22 15.18 -24.43
C ASN A 8 29.28 14.29 -23.19
N ALA A 9 29.27 12.97 -23.41
CA ALA A 9 29.61 11.97 -22.41
C ALA A 9 31.12 12.00 -22.16
N ASN A 10 31.64 13.16 -21.77
CA ASN A 10 33.04 13.32 -21.44
C ASN A 10 33.24 12.97 -19.97
N VAL A 11 34.24 12.15 -19.67
CA VAL A 11 34.57 11.75 -18.30
C VAL A 11 35.75 12.61 -17.85
N ASP A 12 35.60 13.34 -16.74
CA ASP A 12 36.73 14.07 -16.15
C ASP A 12 37.74 13.06 -15.56
N THR A 13 38.97 13.08 -16.07
CA THR A 13 40.06 12.19 -15.60
C THR A 13 41.09 12.90 -14.74
N SER A 14 40.84 14.14 -14.31
CA SER A 14 41.80 14.96 -13.56
C SER A 14 42.33 14.30 -12.29
N ARG A 15 41.56 13.41 -11.66
CA ARG A 15 41.92 12.70 -10.41
C ARG A 15 42.24 11.22 -10.63
N SER A 16 42.48 10.78 -11.87
CA SER A 16 42.67 9.37 -12.19
C SER A 16 43.85 8.71 -11.45
N GLU A 17 44.88 9.47 -11.11
CA GLU A 17 46.07 8.98 -10.39
C GLU A 17 45.97 9.11 -8.86
N ARG A 18 44.85 9.62 -8.33
CA ARG A 18 44.66 9.74 -6.88
C ARG A 18 44.54 8.35 -6.26
N ALA A 19 45.34 8.08 -5.23
CA ALA A 19 45.21 6.86 -4.45
C ALA A 19 44.03 6.96 -3.47
N VAL A 20 43.17 5.96 -3.48
CA VAL A 20 42.00 5.83 -2.61
C VAL A 20 42.05 4.51 -1.86
N TRP A 21 41.54 4.49 -0.63
CA TRP A 21 41.37 3.27 0.15
C TRP A 21 39.93 2.78 0.06
N LEU A 22 39.76 1.49 -0.18
CA LEU A 22 38.47 0.82 -0.12
C LEU A 22 38.36 0.07 1.20
N MET A 23 37.28 0.29 1.93
CA MET A 23 37.08 -0.37 3.23
C MET A 23 35.71 -1.03 3.28
N LYS A 24 35.69 -2.35 3.49
CA LYS A 24 34.49 -3.10 3.83
C LYS A 24 34.23 -2.98 5.32
N CYS A 25 33.12 -2.35 5.71
CA CYS A 25 32.77 -2.16 7.13
C CYS A 25 31.48 -2.91 7.54
N PRO A 26 31.36 -3.34 8.80
CA PRO A 26 30.11 -3.88 9.32
C PRO A 26 28.95 -2.87 9.24
N PRO A 27 27.68 -3.30 9.07
CA PRO A 27 26.54 -2.40 8.95
C PRO A 27 26.33 -1.46 10.15
N VAL A 28 26.79 -1.86 11.34
CA VAL A 28 26.73 -1.01 12.55
C VAL A 28 27.65 0.21 12.42
N VAL A 29 28.81 0.04 11.78
CA VAL A 29 29.81 1.09 11.57
C VAL A 29 29.34 2.09 10.52
N SER A 30 28.92 1.60 9.34
CA SER A 30 28.39 2.47 8.27
C SER A 30 27.24 3.35 8.76
N ARG A 31 26.27 2.78 9.49
CA ARG A 31 25.16 3.56 10.08
C ARG A 31 25.63 4.62 11.08
N SER A 32 26.62 4.29 11.91
CA SER A 32 27.20 5.26 12.86
C SER A 32 27.82 6.43 12.10
N LEU A 33 28.69 6.16 11.12
CA LEU A 33 29.34 7.18 10.29
C LEU A 33 28.34 8.06 9.54
N SER A 34 27.26 7.48 8.99
CA SER A 34 26.21 8.22 8.29
C SER A 34 25.35 9.08 9.24
N SER A 35 25.14 8.62 10.48
CA SER A 35 24.36 9.40 11.46
C SER A 35 25.13 10.61 11.98
N SER A 36 26.45 10.48 12.19
CA SER A 36 27.30 11.56 12.71
C SER A 36 27.57 12.67 11.67
N SER A 37 27.46 12.37 10.38
CA SER A 37 27.67 13.36 9.31
C SER A 37 26.55 14.40 9.21
N ALA A 38 25.39 14.15 9.83
CA ALA A 38 24.25 15.06 9.83
C ALA A 38 24.33 16.17 10.88
N SER A 39 25.13 16.02 11.94
CA SER A 39 25.05 16.88 13.13
C SER A 39 26.10 17.98 13.23
N ASP A 40 27.28 17.84 12.62
CA ASP A 40 28.33 18.87 12.63
C ASP A 40 29.49 18.41 11.71
N SER A 41 29.68 19.00 10.52
CA SER A 41 30.70 18.53 9.56
C SER A 41 32.16 18.69 10.05
N LEU A 42 32.36 19.34 11.22
CA LEU A 42 33.66 19.63 11.80
C LEU A 42 34.12 18.61 12.85
N ARG A 43 33.25 17.70 13.30
CA ARG A 43 33.62 16.72 14.34
C ARG A 43 34.22 15.46 13.73
N PRO A 44 35.40 15.00 14.17
CA PRO A 44 35.97 13.74 13.70
C PRO A 44 35.04 12.58 14.09
N VAL A 45 34.61 11.79 13.10
CA VAL A 45 33.69 10.65 13.30
C VAL A 45 34.41 9.35 13.66
N ALA A 46 35.68 9.24 13.24
CA ALA A 46 36.52 8.08 13.50
C ALA A 46 38.00 8.47 13.41
N LYS A 47 38.86 7.65 14.03
CA LYS A 47 40.31 7.74 13.97
C LYS A 47 40.86 6.42 13.43
N VAL A 48 41.71 6.49 12.40
CA VAL A 48 42.48 5.34 11.91
C VAL A 48 43.86 5.37 12.58
N ILE A 49 44.28 4.25 13.14
CA ILE A 49 45.54 4.08 13.85
C ILE A 49 46.35 3.03 13.10
N VAL A 50 47.59 3.39 12.76
CA VAL A 50 48.57 2.49 12.16
C VAL A 50 49.63 2.21 13.21
N SER A 51 49.72 0.96 13.64
CA SER A 51 50.70 0.49 14.60
C SER A 51 51.79 -0.28 13.87
N LEU A 52 53.04 0.11 14.11
CA LEU A 52 54.24 -0.52 13.59
C LEU A 52 55.03 -1.02 14.80
N ASP A 53 55.25 -2.33 14.88
CA ASP A 53 56.09 -2.92 15.92
C ASP A 53 57.48 -3.22 15.34
N PRO A 54 58.51 -2.41 15.65
CA PRO A 54 59.85 -2.60 15.11
C PRO A 54 60.57 -3.82 15.69
N LEU A 55 60.06 -4.44 16.77
CA LEU A 55 60.66 -5.59 17.44
C LEU A 55 60.14 -6.94 16.90
N LEU A 56 59.04 -6.92 16.15
CA LEU A 56 58.51 -8.09 15.43
C LEU A 56 59.19 -8.32 14.07
N ALA A 57 60.23 -7.55 13.76
CA ALA A 57 61.13 -7.77 12.64
C ALA A 57 62.03 -9.00 12.91
N ASN A 58 61.45 -10.20 12.92
CA ASN A 58 62.20 -11.45 12.96
C ASN A 58 62.07 -12.18 11.62
N ASP A 59 63.22 -12.30 10.95
CA ASP A 59 63.64 -13.17 9.84
C ASP A 59 62.87 -13.16 8.50
N ASP A 60 61.66 -12.62 8.41
CA ASP A 60 60.99 -12.32 7.14
C ASP A 60 60.49 -10.87 7.16
N ASP A 61 60.85 -10.09 6.14
CA ASP A 61 60.63 -8.63 5.93
C ASP A 61 59.13 -8.22 5.79
N ASP A 62 58.22 -9.00 6.38
CA ASP A 62 56.83 -9.12 5.94
C ASP A 62 55.82 -9.08 7.11
N SER A 63 56.17 -8.50 8.27
CA SER A 63 55.15 -8.21 9.29
C SER A 63 54.35 -6.96 8.87
N PRO A 64 53.10 -7.09 8.39
CA PRO A 64 52.38 -5.96 7.82
C PRO A 64 51.98 -4.98 8.93
N PRO A 65 51.92 -3.66 8.62
CA PRO A 65 51.41 -2.67 9.56
C PRO A 65 50.03 -3.07 10.08
N GLN A 66 49.83 -2.96 11.39
CA GLN A 66 48.53 -3.23 11.99
C GLN A 66 47.65 -1.99 11.90
N PHE A 67 46.53 -2.11 11.19
CA PHE A 67 45.56 -1.04 11.07
C PHE A 67 44.38 -1.28 12.01
N THR A 68 44.01 -0.27 12.78
CA THR A 68 42.78 -0.27 13.60
C THR A 68 42.01 1.02 13.39
N MET A 69 40.70 0.98 13.65
CA MET A 69 39.82 2.13 13.57
C MET A 69 39.03 2.27 14.86
N GLU A 70 39.07 3.46 15.45
CA GLU A 70 38.32 3.83 16.64
C GLU A 70 37.19 4.80 16.25
N LEU A 71 35.95 4.47 16.59
CA LEU A 71 34.78 5.31 16.34
C LEU A 71 34.56 6.32 17.47
N ALA A 72 34.29 7.58 17.13
CA ALA A 72 34.07 8.65 18.10
C ALA A 72 32.69 8.58 18.78
N GLY A 73 31.67 8.08 18.06
CA GLY A 73 30.28 8.04 18.51
C GLY A 73 29.81 6.65 18.91
N THR A 74 29.58 6.43 20.20
CA THR A 74 28.69 5.35 20.67
C THR A 74 27.70 5.91 21.68
N GLU A 75 26.67 6.57 21.18
CA GLU A 75 25.47 6.97 21.94
C GLU A 75 24.73 5.73 22.49
N SER A 76 24.88 4.58 21.84
CA SER A 76 24.39 3.28 22.32
C SER A 76 25.55 2.48 22.94
N GLY A 77 25.58 2.37 24.27
CA GLY A 77 26.66 1.74 25.05
C GLY A 77 26.97 0.25 24.78
N ASN A 78 26.44 -0.34 23.71
CA ASN A 78 26.63 -1.75 23.33
C ASN A 78 27.32 -1.94 21.96
N ALA A 79 27.70 -0.87 21.26
CA ALA A 79 28.41 -0.97 19.98
C ALA A 79 29.94 -1.05 20.21
N PRO A 80 30.67 -1.92 19.49
CA PRO A 80 32.12 -1.93 19.57
C PRO A 80 32.71 -0.60 19.12
N LYS A 81 33.69 -0.09 19.88
CA LYS A 81 34.40 1.17 19.60
C LYS A 81 35.60 1.01 18.69
N CYS A 82 36.36 -0.08 18.87
CA CYS A 82 37.53 -0.40 18.08
C CYS A 82 37.28 -1.55 17.12
N TYR A 83 37.82 -1.42 15.92
CA TYR A 83 37.78 -2.42 14.87
C TYR A 83 39.18 -2.62 14.30
N SER A 84 39.58 -3.87 14.05
CA SER A 84 40.77 -4.17 13.27
C SER A 84 40.47 -4.02 11.78
N MET A 85 41.45 -3.58 11.01
CA MET A 85 41.37 -3.45 9.55
C MET A 85 42.43 -4.37 8.92
N ASP A 86 41.97 -5.44 8.28
CA ASP A 86 42.86 -6.40 7.62
C ASP A 86 43.06 -5.96 6.17
N MET A 87 44.31 -5.73 5.76
CA MET A 87 44.63 -5.37 4.37
C MET A 87 44.56 -6.61 3.47
N SER A 88 43.77 -6.54 2.40
CA SER A 88 43.78 -7.55 1.35
C SER A 88 45.03 -7.40 0.49
N GLN A 89 45.80 -8.47 0.32
CA GLN A 89 46.97 -8.50 -0.57
C GLN A 89 46.56 -8.77 -2.03
N ASP A 90 45.53 -9.58 -2.24
CA ASP A 90 45.05 -9.95 -3.58
C ASP A 90 43.70 -9.30 -3.90
N PHE A 91 43.70 -8.27 -4.75
CA PHE A 91 42.46 -7.71 -5.31
C PHE A 91 42.62 -7.21 -6.74
N ILE A 92 41.52 -7.27 -7.49
CA ILE A 92 41.46 -6.80 -8.88
C ILE A 92 41.60 -5.27 -8.90
N PRO A 93 42.41 -4.67 -9.79
CA PRO A 93 42.50 -3.22 -9.91
C PRO A 93 41.12 -2.57 -10.09
N MET A 94 40.81 -1.58 -9.26
CA MET A 94 39.53 -0.88 -9.27
C MET A 94 39.76 0.63 -9.33
N ALA A 95 38.84 1.34 -9.98
CA ALA A 95 38.78 2.80 -10.01
C ALA A 95 37.43 3.28 -9.45
N VAL A 96 37.43 4.46 -8.83
CA VAL A 96 36.25 5.10 -8.29
C VAL A 96 35.75 6.12 -9.29
N PHE A 97 34.45 6.08 -9.57
CA PHE A 97 33.77 7.06 -10.40
C PHE A 97 32.72 7.78 -9.56
N SER A 98 32.52 9.07 -9.83
CA SER A 98 31.43 9.86 -9.27
C SER A 98 30.54 10.37 -10.40
N GLU A 99 29.25 10.50 -10.10
CA GLU A 99 28.26 11.12 -10.98
C GLU A 99 27.59 12.25 -10.20
N SER A 100 27.62 13.46 -10.75
CA SER A 100 26.96 14.61 -10.15
C SER A 100 25.44 14.53 -10.39
N SER A 101 24.66 15.30 -9.63
CA SER A 101 23.21 15.41 -9.85
C SER A 101 22.84 16.00 -11.23
N GLN A 102 23.81 16.60 -11.92
CA GLN A 102 23.66 17.14 -13.28
C GLN A 102 24.07 16.14 -14.36
N GLY A 103 24.48 14.91 -13.98
CA GLY A 103 24.89 13.85 -14.91
C GLY A 103 26.34 13.96 -15.40
N GLU A 104 27.16 14.78 -14.74
CA GLU A 104 28.59 14.86 -15.06
C GLU A 104 29.34 13.71 -14.38
N THR A 105 30.11 12.97 -15.17
CA THR A 105 30.88 11.81 -14.69
C THR A 105 32.37 12.15 -14.54
N ALA A 106 32.97 11.76 -13.41
CA ALA A 106 34.39 11.95 -13.15
C ALA A 106 35.05 10.68 -12.58
N VAL A 107 36.33 10.49 -12.87
CA VAL A 107 37.21 9.50 -12.22
C VAL A 107 37.80 10.14 -10.96
N GLU A 108 37.51 9.58 -9.80
CA GLU A 108 37.96 10.08 -8.49
C GLU A 108 39.31 9.53 -8.05
N GLY A 109 39.72 8.37 -8.60
CA GLY A 109 41.01 7.77 -8.30
C GLY A 109 41.05 6.25 -8.46
N LYS A 110 42.21 5.66 -8.17
CA LYS A 110 42.48 4.22 -8.18
C LYS A 110 42.53 3.69 -6.74
N ILE A 111 41.97 2.51 -6.53
CA ILE A 111 41.99 1.84 -5.23
C ILE A 111 43.37 1.21 -5.03
N LEU A 112 44.11 1.70 -4.04
CA LEU A 112 45.47 1.23 -3.71
C LEU A 112 45.45 0.15 -2.64
N ASN A 113 44.68 0.37 -1.58
CA ASN A 113 44.57 -0.57 -0.46
C ASN A 113 43.10 -0.92 -0.25
N LYS A 114 42.83 -2.22 -0.07
CA LYS A 114 41.53 -2.74 0.29
C LYS A 114 41.59 -3.29 1.71
N PHE A 115 40.67 -2.86 2.56
CA PHE A 115 40.59 -3.26 3.96
C PHE A 115 39.29 -3.99 4.26
N ASP A 116 39.38 -5.11 4.98
CA ASP A 116 38.25 -5.79 5.60
C ASP A 116 38.22 -5.49 7.09
N MET A 117 37.20 -4.77 7.54
CA MET A 117 37.06 -4.39 8.93
C MET A 117 36.39 -5.49 9.75
N LYS A 118 36.98 -5.82 10.89
CA LYS A 118 36.49 -6.81 11.85
C LYS A 118 36.41 -6.21 13.26
N PRO A 119 35.46 -6.63 14.10
CA PRO A 119 35.43 -6.23 15.51
C PRO A 119 36.78 -6.53 16.18
N HIS A 120 37.35 -5.56 16.88
CA HIS A 120 38.61 -5.78 17.59
C HIS A 120 38.41 -6.71 18.79
N ASN A 121 39.45 -7.47 19.15
CA ASN A 121 39.35 -8.55 20.13
C ASN A 121 38.93 -8.05 21.52
N GLU A 122 39.41 -6.86 21.92
CA GLU A 122 39.05 -6.23 23.20
C GLU A 122 37.54 -6.02 23.40
N ASN A 123 36.77 -5.88 22.31
CA ASN A 123 35.35 -5.56 22.36
C ASN A 123 34.45 -6.65 21.73
N ILE A 124 34.97 -7.87 21.63
CA ILE A 124 34.32 -9.00 20.94
C ILE A 124 33.01 -9.44 21.63
N GLN A 125 32.92 -9.32 22.96
CA GLN A 125 31.74 -9.71 23.73
C GLN A 125 30.52 -8.84 23.42
N ASN A 126 30.71 -7.52 23.29
CA ASN A 126 29.63 -6.59 22.96
C ASN A 126 29.14 -6.79 21.53
N TYR A 127 30.05 -7.07 20.60
CA TYR A 127 29.67 -7.49 19.25
C TYR A 127 28.85 -8.79 19.23
N GLY A 128 29.23 -9.76 20.07
CA GLY A 128 28.46 -11.01 20.25
C GLY A 128 27.04 -10.76 20.76
N LYS A 129 26.85 -9.86 21.73
CA LYS A 129 25.52 -9.43 22.21
C LYS A 129 24.70 -8.81 21.07
N LEU A 130 25.31 -7.92 20.29
CA LEU A 130 24.66 -7.26 19.15
C LEU A 130 24.23 -8.27 18.08
N CYS A 131 25.05 -9.28 17.81
CA CYS A 131 24.71 -10.37 16.88
C CYS A 131 23.51 -11.20 17.39
N ARG A 132 23.50 -11.55 18.69
CA ARG A 132 22.37 -12.27 19.30
C ARG A 132 21.09 -11.46 19.29
N GLU A 133 21.16 -10.18 19.63
CA GLU A 133 20.02 -9.26 19.60
C GLU A 133 19.44 -9.15 18.19
N ARG A 134 20.31 -9.05 17.17
CA ARG A 134 19.91 -9.05 15.76
C ARG A 134 19.19 -10.35 15.38
N THR A 135 19.75 -11.50 15.73
CA THR A 135 19.11 -12.80 15.48
C THR A 135 17.75 -12.88 16.18
N SER A 136 17.66 -12.45 17.44
CA SER A 136 16.39 -12.43 18.20
C SER A 136 15.33 -11.54 17.56
N LYS A 137 15.72 -10.33 17.15
CA LYS A 137 14.85 -9.39 16.41
C LYS A 137 14.33 -9.99 15.10
N TYR A 138 15.19 -10.67 14.33
CA TYR A 138 14.75 -11.32 13.07
C TYR A 138 13.99 -12.63 13.28
N MET A 139 14.24 -13.35 14.38
CA MET A 139 13.49 -14.56 14.75
C MET A 139 12.11 -14.24 15.32
N THR A 140 11.88 -13.00 15.76
CA THR A 140 10.57 -12.55 16.20
C THR A 140 9.65 -12.39 14.99
N LYS A 141 8.76 -13.37 14.78
CA LYS A 141 7.76 -13.32 13.72
C LYS A 141 6.81 -12.13 13.97
N SER A 142 6.88 -11.11 13.13
CA SER A 142 5.96 -9.95 13.19
C SER A 142 4.51 -10.34 12.89
N ARG A 143 4.31 -11.45 12.16
CA ARG A 143 3.01 -12.02 11.86
C ARG A 143 2.68 -13.11 12.87
N GLN A 144 1.63 -12.89 13.67
CA GLN A 144 1.05 -13.91 14.54
C GLN A 144 -0.19 -14.51 13.86
N ILE A 145 -0.28 -15.84 13.85
CA ILE A 145 -1.51 -16.53 13.47
C ILE A 145 -2.44 -16.42 14.67
N GLN A 146 -3.54 -15.71 14.51
CA GLN A 146 -4.61 -15.70 15.50
C GLN A 146 -5.52 -16.90 15.23
N VAL A 147 -5.62 -17.80 16.21
CA VAL A 147 -6.61 -18.87 16.17
C VAL A 147 -7.96 -18.26 16.48
N ILE A 148 -8.93 -18.48 15.60
CA ILE A 148 -10.31 -18.04 15.82
C ILE A 148 -10.94 -19.04 16.81
N ASP A 149 -11.25 -18.56 18.01
CA ASP A 149 -11.81 -19.39 19.10
C ASP A 149 -13.23 -19.91 18.78
N ASN A 150 -13.98 -19.17 17.95
CA ASN A 150 -15.31 -19.56 17.49
C ASN A 150 -15.24 -20.22 16.11
N ASP A 151 -14.71 -21.45 16.07
CA ASP A 151 -14.55 -22.27 14.85
C ASP A 151 -15.86 -22.89 14.33
N ASN A 152 -17.00 -22.51 14.91
CA ASN A 152 -18.33 -22.93 14.48
C ASN A 152 -18.48 -22.72 12.97
N GLY A 153 -18.58 -23.83 12.24
CA GLY A 153 -18.53 -23.89 10.77
C GLY A 153 -19.60 -23.08 10.02
N SER A 154 -20.52 -22.42 10.72
CA SER A 154 -21.42 -21.41 10.16
C SER A 154 -20.69 -20.13 9.72
N HIS A 155 -19.60 -19.74 10.37
CA HIS A 155 -18.82 -18.52 10.03
C HIS A 155 -17.64 -18.80 9.09
N MET A 156 -17.22 -20.07 8.98
CA MET A 156 -16.06 -20.50 8.19
C MET A 156 -16.44 -21.00 6.78
N ARG A 157 -17.75 -21.14 6.50
CA ARG A 157 -18.23 -21.51 5.16
C ARG A 157 -18.41 -20.25 4.32
N PRO A 158 -17.81 -20.16 3.11
CA PRO A 158 -18.14 -19.10 2.19
C PRO A 158 -19.64 -19.17 1.88
N MET A 159 -20.35 -18.08 2.17
CA MET A 159 -21.79 -17.96 1.90
C MET A 159 -22.02 -18.15 0.39
N PRO A 160 -22.83 -19.14 -0.03
CA PRO A 160 -23.16 -19.31 -1.44
C PRO A 160 -23.78 -18.03 -2.01
N GLY A 161 -23.10 -17.40 -2.96
CA GLY A 161 -23.59 -16.21 -3.67
C GLY A 161 -22.91 -14.87 -3.33
N MET A 162 -21.93 -14.82 -2.42
CA MET A 162 -21.19 -13.58 -2.10
C MET A 162 -19.77 -13.60 -2.66
N VAL A 163 -19.64 -13.56 -3.99
CA VAL A 163 -18.38 -13.13 -4.64
C VAL A 163 -18.34 -11.61 -4.64
N ILE A 164 -17.75 -11.01 -3.61
CA ILE A 164 -17.42 -9.59 -3.64
C ILE A 164 -16.17 -9.45 -4.50
N ALA A 165 -16.36 -9.13 -5.77
CA ALA A 165 -15.30 -8.60 -6.61
C ALA A 165 -14.89 -7.24 -6.04
N SER A 166 -13.80 -7.20 -5.28
CA SER A 166 -13.13 -5.95 -4.91
C SER A 166 -12.37 -5.42 -6.12
N ALA A 167 -13.09 -4.78 -7.04
CA ALA A 167 -12.53 -3.94 -8.09
C ALA A 167 -13.58 -2.93 -8.56
N VAL A 168 -13.34 -1.67 -8.18
CA VAL A 168 -13.71 -0.44 -8.91
C VAL A 168 -15.21 -0.05 -8.90
N SER A 169 -15.40 1.23 -8.58
CA SER A 169 -16.64 2.01 -8.63
C SER A 169 -17.54 1.69 -9.84
N ASP A 170 -18.82 1.42 -9.62
CA ASP A 170 -19.90 2.31 -10.05
C ASP A 170 -21.28 1.84 -9.57
N LYS A 171 -22.05 2.82 -9.08
CA LYS A 171 -23.50 2.88 -8.87
C LYS A 171 -24.31 1.56 -8.87
N LYS A 172 -24.69 1.18 -7.64
CA LYS A 172 -26.07 0.87 -7.23
C LYS A 172 -26.92 0.08 -8.25
N LYS A 173 -26.81 -1.25 -8.23
CA LYS A 173 -27.93 -2.15 -8.56
C LYS A 173 -27.97 -3.30 -7.55
N MET A 174 -29.01 -3.30 -6.72
CA MET A 174 -29.35 -4.47 -5.91
C MET A 174 -29.67 -5.64 -6.84
N PRO A 175 -29.17 -6.86 -6.59
CA PRO A 175 -29.60 -8.03 -7.34
C PRO A 175 -31.05 -8.34 -6.95
N THR A 176 -31.93 -8.22 -7.93
CA THR A 176 -33.33 -8.67 -7.87
C THR A 176 -33.34 -10.17 -7.68
N LYS A 177 -33.37 -10.61 -6.42
CA LYS A 177 -33.65 -11.99 -6.04
C LYS A 177 -35.12 -12.23 -6.41
N GLY A 178 -35.36 -13.05 -7.42
CA GLY A 178 -36.70 -13.46 -7.81
C GLY A 178 -37.40 -14.10 -6.63
N SER A 179 -38.31 -13.38 -5.99
CA SER A 179 -39.28 -13.95 -5.08
C SER A 179 -40.51 -14.33 -5.90
N ASP A 180 -40.58 -15.61 -6.23
CA ASP A 180 -41.84 -16.32 -6.46
C ASP A 180 -42.65 -16.27 -5.16
N MET A 181 -43.13 -15.08 -4.80
CA MET A 181 -44.15 -14.91 -3.79
C MET A 181 -45.47 -15.15 -4.49
N LYS A 182 -46.14 -16.24 -4.13
CA LYS A 182 -47.58 -16.42 -4.32
C LYS A 182 -48.29 -15.23 -3.66
N ARG A 183 -48.45 -14.15 -4.42
CA ARG A 183 -49.17 -12.93 -4.02
C ARG A 183 -50.66 -13.26 -4.12
N THR A 184 -51.32 -13.36 -2.98
CA THR A 184 -52.77 -13.58 -2.94
C THR A 184 -53.46 -12.35 -3.54
N ARG A 185 -54.26 -12.59 -4.58
CA ARG A 185 -55.09 -11.56 -5.22
C ARG A 185 -56.05 -10.99 -4.17
N ARG A 186 -56.00 -9.67 -3.96
CA ARG A 186 -56.99 -8.99 -3.12
C ARG A 186 -58.36 -8.92 -3.79
N ASP A 187 -59.39 -8.73 -2.96
CA ASP A 187 -60.75 -8.53 -3.47
C ASP A 187 -60.81 -7.29 -4.38
N ARG A 188 -61.66 -7.36 -5.40
CA ARG A 188 -61.73 -6.32 -6.42
C ARG A 188 -62.18 -4.99 -5.81
N GLY A 189 -63.20 -4.98 -4.95
CA GLY A 189 -63.74 -3.73 -4.39
C GLY A 189 -62.71 -3.00 -3.52
N GLU A 190 -62.02 -3.72 -2.64
CA GLU A 190 -60.96 -3.15 -1.78
C GLU A 190 -59.80 -2.56 -2.59
N MET A 191 -59.47 -3.17 -3.74
CA MET A 191 -58.38 -2.69 -4.59
C MET A 191 -58.74 -1.39 -5.31
N GLU A 192 -60.01 -1.18 -5.65
CA GLU A 192 -60.48 0.07 -6.28
C GLU A 192 -60.36 1.24 -5.29
N GLU A 193 -60.77 1.06 -4.03
CA GLU A 193 -60.61 2.07 -2.97
C GLU A 193 -59.13 2.46 -2.74
N ILE A 194 -58.24 1.47 -2.71
CA ILE A 194 -56.80 1.70 -2.54
C ILE A 194 -56.24 2.48 -3.74
N LEU A 195 -56.65 2.14 -4.96
CA LEU A 195 -56.24 2.87 -6.16
C LEU A 195 -56.71 4.32 -6.12
N PHE A 196 -57.97 4.59 -5.78
CA PHE A 196 -58.48 5.96 -5.65
C PHE A 196 -57.65 6.77 -4.65
N LYS A 197 -57.36 6.21 -3.47
CA LYS A 197 -56.49 6.85 -2.47
C LYS A 197 -55.05 7.10 -2.98
N LEU A 198 -54.50 6.19 -3.79
CA LEU A 198 -53.18 6.42 -4.41
C LEU A 198 -53.23 7.58 -5.40
N PHE A 199 -54.29 7.69 -6.21
CA PHE A 199 -54.46 8.77 -7.18
C PHE A 199 -54.79 10.13 -6.53
N GLU A 200 -55.33 10.16 -5.32
CA GLU A 200 -55.40 11.39 -4.52
C GLU A 200 -54.00 11.92 -4.14
N ARG A 201 -53.04 11.02 -3.90
CA ARG A 201 -51.65 11.42 -3.56
C ARG A 201 -50.91 12.06 -4.73
N GLN A 202 -51.12 11.54 -5.94
CA GLN A 202 -50.60 12.11 -7.17
C GLN A 202 -51.47 11.71 -8.38
N PRO A 203 -51.69 12.62 -9.34
CA PRO A 203 -52.64 12.42 -10.43
C PRO A 203 -52.19 11.37 -11.46
N ASN A 204 -50.89 11.03 -11.50
CA ASN A 204 -50.30 10.14 -12.49
C ASN A 204 -49.42 9.10 -11.81
N TRP A 205 -49.60 7.83 -12.19
CA TRP A 205 -48.85 6.72 -11.62
C TRP A 205 -48.32 5.78 -12.70
N THR A 206 -47.10 5.26 -12.55
CA THR A 206 -46.58 4.20 -13.46
C THR A 206 -47.03 2.82 -12.99
N LEU A 207 -47.17 1.88 -13.93
CA LEU A 207 -47.54 0.48 -13.62
C LEU A 207 -46.61 -0.14 -12.58
N ARG A 208 -45.30 0.12 -12.70
CA ARG A 208 -44.29 -0.40 -11.78
C ARG A 208 -44.46 0.12 -10.35
N GLN A 209 -44.79 1.40 -10.20
CA GLN A 209 -45.04 1.99 -8.88
C GLN A 209 -46.31 1.43 -8.25
N LEU A 210 -47.38 1.25 -9.03
CA LEU A 210 -48.61 0.64 -8.52
C LEU A 210 -48.41 -0.82 -8.10
N ILE A 211 -47.62 -1.61 -8.84
CA ILE A 211 -47.25 -2.98 -8.43
C ILE A 211 -46.50 -2.98 -7.09
N GLN A 212 -45.62 -2.00 -6.88
CA GLN A 212 -44.81 -1.91 -5.67
C GLN A 212 -45.61 -1.41 -4.46
N GLU A 213 -46.51 -0.45 -4.64
CA GLU A 213 -47.33 0.10 -3.54
C GLU A 213 -48.48 -0.84 -3.13
N THR A 214 -48.99 -1.63 -4.06
CA THR A 214 -50.18 -2.49 -3.83
C THR A 214 -49.83 -3.96 -3.61
N ASP A 215 -48.59 -4.35 -3.90
CA ASP A 215 -48.09 -5.73 -3.91
C ASP A 215 -48.98 -6.70 -4.71
N GLN A 216 -49.77 -6.21 -5.68
CA GLN A 216 -50.64 -7.03 -6.53
C GLN A 216 -49.91 -7.53 -7.78
N PRO A 217 -50.33 -8.69 -8.33
CA PRO A 217 -49.78 -9.18 -9.59
C PRO A 217 -50.11 -8.24 -10.76
N GLU A 218 -49.14 -8.07 -11.67
CA GLU A 218 -49.21 -7.13 -12.79
C GLU A 218 -50.47 -7.31 -13.65
N GLN A 219 -50.85 -8.56 -13.91
CA GLN A 219 -52.01 -8.87 -14.76
C GLN A 219 -53.32 -8.39 -14.12
N PHE A 220 -53.51 -8.61 -12.82
CA PHE A 220 -54.72 -8.19 -12.11
C PHE A 220 -54.84 -6.66 -12.08
N LEU A 221 -53.72 -5.98 -11.88
CA LEU A 221 -53.68 -4.53 -11.87
C LEU A 221 -53.96 -3.94 -13.26
N LYS A 222 -53.47 -4.57 -14.34
CA LYS A 222 -53.80 -4.16 -15.72
C LYS A 222 -55.28 -4.28 -16.03
N ASP A 223 -55.93 -5.35 -15.57
CA ASP A 223 -57.37 -5.54 -15.76
C ASP A 223 -58.17 -4.43 -15.05
N LEU A 224 -57.78 -4.08 -13.82
CA LEU A 224 -58.44 -3.02 -13.05
C LEU A 224 -58.17 -1.61 -13.62
N LEU A 225 -56.93 -1.35 -14.04
CA LEU A 225 -56.54 -0.08 -14.69
C LEU A 225 -57.23 0.12 -16.05
N LYS A 226 -57.54 -0.95 -16.78
CA LYS A 226 -58.30 -0.87 -18.03
C LYS A 226 -59.72 -0.35 -17.81
N ASP A 227 -60.32 -0.71 -16.68
CA ASP A 227 -61.69 -0.32 -16.35
C ASP A 227 -61.73 1.12 -15.78
N LEU A 228 -60.80 1.48 -14.90
CA LEU A 228 -60.82 2.73 -14.13
C LEU A 228 -59.95 3.87 -14.65
N CYS A 229 -58.89 3.57 -15.41
CA CYS A 229 -57.86 4.53 -15.79
C CYS A 229 -57.73 4.73 -17.31
N VAL A 230 -57.09 5.84 -17.69
CA VAL A 230 -56.62 6.14 -19.04
C VAL A 230 -55.10 6.03 -19.05
N TYR A 231 -54.55 5.32 -20.03
CA TYR A 231 -53.10 5.21 -20.21
C TYR A 231 -52.58 6.36 -21.08
N ASN A 232 -51.67 7.15 -20.52
CA ASN A 232 -51.05 8.27 -21.20
C ASN A 232 -49.90 7.76 -22.09
N ASN A 233 -50.12 7.76 -23.40
CA ASN A 233 -49.17 7.22 -24.38
C ASN A 233 -48.24 8.26 -25.02
N LYS A 234 -48.43 9.57 -24.75
CA LYS A 234 -47.65 10.68 -25.32
C LYS A 234 -47.44 11.82 -24.31
N GLY A 235 -46.41 12.63 -24.53
CA GLY A 235 -46.10 13.82 -23.73
C GLY A 235 -45.28 13.52 -22.47
N THR A 236 -45.12 14.53 -21.60
CA THR A 236 -44.30 14.45 -20.37
C THR A 236 -44.76 13.34 -19.41
N ASN A 237 -46.04 12.95 -19.46
CA ASN A 237 -46.63 11.90 -18.64
C ASN A 237 -46.71 10.54 -19.37
N GLN A 238 -45.94 10.35 -20.44
CA GLN A 238 -45.91 9.08 -21.19
C GLN A 238 -45.57 7.91 -20.26
N GLY A 239 -46.34 6.83 -20.35
CA GLY A 239 -46.13 5.63 -19.54
C GLY A 239 -46.81 5.64 -18.18
N THR A 240 -47.65 6.65 -17.90
CA THR A 240 -48.44 6.75 -16.67
C THR A 240 -49.92 6.45 -16.92
N TYR A 241 -50.62 6.05 -15.86
CA TYR A 241 -52.07 5.93 -15.79
C TYR A 241 -52.61 7.14 -15.06
N GLU A 242 -53.77 7.64 -15.49
CA GLU A 242 -54.60 8.56 -14.72
C GLU A 242 -56.02 8.02 -14.58
N LEU A 243 -56.73 8.36 -13.51
CA LEU A 243 -58.15 8.01 -13.40
C LEU A 243 -58.95 8.65 -14.54
N LYS A 244 -59.95 7.93 -15.06
CA LYS A 244 -60.92 8.52 -15.99
C LYS A 244 -61.56 9.76 -15.35
N PRO A 245 -61.88 10.80 -16.13
CA PRO A 245 -62.45 12.05 -15.62
C PRO A 245 -63.78 11.84 -14.89
N GLU A 246 -64.51 10.77 -15.21
CA GLU A 246 -65.74 10.34 -14.54
C GLU A 246 -65.53 9.98 -13.06
N TYR A 247 -64.36 9.45 -12.70
CA TYR A 247 -64.00 9.06 -11.32
C TYR A 247 -63.15 10.10 -10.59
N LYS A 248 -62.73 11.19 -11.26
CA LYS A 248 -62.02 12.31 -10.61
C LYS A 248 -62.95 13.14 -9.71
N ARG A 249 -64.26 12.82 -9.66
CA ARG A 249 -65.28 13.60 -8.97
C ARG A 249 -66.27 12.68 -8.23
N SER A 250 -65.81 12.10 -7.14
CA SER A 250 -66.69 11.48 -6.13
C SER A 250 -66.07 11.59 -4.74
N GLY A 251 -65.87 12.83 -4.30
CA GLY A 251 -65.89 13.18 -2.89
C GLY A 251 -67.29 13.69 -2.54
N GLU A 252 -68.28 12.81 -2.58
CA GLU A 252 -69.61 13.08 -2.00
C GLU A 252 -70.16 11.76 -1.43
N GLU A 253 -69.93 11.64 -0.12
CA GLU A 253 -70.72 10.97 0.91
C GLU A 253 -72.06 10.38 0.44
N SER A 254 -72.17 9.04 0.46
CA SER A 254 -73.47 8.35 0.53
C SER A 254 -73.52 7.46 1.78
N THR A 255 -74.06 8.02 2.87
CA THR A 255 -74.68 7.28 3.98
C THR A 255 -76.00 7.97 4.35
N PRO A 256 -76.95 7.31 5.01
CA PRO A 256 -77.75 6.17 4.56
C PRO A 256 -79.24 6.53 4.40
N LYS A 257 -80.02 5.66 3.74
CA LYS A 257 -81.42 5.38 4.11
C LYS A 257 -81.84 4.00 3.63
#